data_AF-A0A2V8ZSR3-F1
#
_entry.id   AF-A0A2V8ZSR3-F1
#
_cell.length_a   1.000
_cell.length_b   1.000
_cell.length_c   1.000
_cell.angle_alpha   90.00
_cell.angle_beta   90.00
_cell.angle_gamma   90.00
#
_symmetry.space_group_name_H-M   'P 1'
#
loop_
_entity.id
_entity.type
_entity.pdbx_description
1 polymer ?
#
loop_
_entity_poly.entity_id
_entity_poly.type
_entity_poly.pdbx_seq_one_letter_code
_entity_poly.pdbx_strand_id
1 'polypeptide(L)'
;MRGTDQQQSHVFSYISPEQRVPRDHPLRPIRTMVDEILKQLSPQFNKMYAKVGRPSIPPEQLLRAQLLQMLYSVRSERLLMEEIGLQHFVPLVREAKYG
;
A
#
# COMPACT_ATOMS: atom_id res chain seq x y z
N MET A 1 -21.47 -5.80 0.87
CA MET A 1 -21.00 -5.59 -0.51
C MET A 1 -19.48 -5.51 -0.54
N ARG A 2 -18.83 -5.94 -1.63
CA ARG A 2 -17.37 -5.76 -1.81
C ARG A 2 -17.07 -4.33 -2.26
N GLY A 3 -16.05 -3.71 -1.68
CA GLY A 3 -15.53 -2.41 -2.16
C GLY A 3 -14.71 -2.55 -3.45
N THR A 4 -14.37 -1.40 -4.04
CA THR A 4 -13.53 -1.34 -5.25
C THR A 4 -12.05 -1.34 -4.87
N ASP A 5 -11.25 -2.10 -5.63
CA ASP A 5 -9.80 -2.09 -5.49
C ASP A 5 -9.22 -0.82 -6.13
N GLN A 6 -9.35 0.31 -5.44
CA GLN A 6 -8.73 1.56 -5.86
C GLN A 6 -7.30 1.64 -5.33
N GLN A 7 -6.32 1.46 -6.21
CA GLN A 7 -4.93 1.76 -5.88
C GLN A 7 -4.77 3.28 -5.77
N GLN A 8 -4.65 3.77 -4.54
CA GLN A 8 -4.44 5.19 -4.26
C GLN A 8 -3.01 5.58 -4.64
N SER A 9 -2.84 6.18 -5.81
CA SER A 9 -1.55 6.73 -6.28
C SER A 9 -1.20 8.09 -5.64
N HIS A 10 -2.08 8.68 -4.82
CA HIS A 10 -1.94 10.08 -4.39
C HIS A 10 -2.27 10.38 -2.91
N VAL A 11 -2.36 9.36 -2.05
CA VAL A 11 -2.79 9.60 -0.67
C VAL A 11 -1.56 9.67 0.24
N PHE A 12 -1.25 10.90 0.67
CA PHE A 12 -0.17 11.34 1.56
C PHE A 12 1.27 11.42 0.99
N SER A 13 1.45 12.36 0.06
CA SER A 13 2.62 13.24 -0.12
C SER A 13 2.53 13.95 -1.48
N TYR A 14 3.17 15.10 -1.61
CA TYR A 14 3.39 15.80 -2.90
C TYR A 14 4.15 14.95 -3.94
N ILE A 15 4.54 13.72 -3.60
CA ILE A 15 5.27 12.78 -4.44
C ILE A 15 4.45 11.48 -4.53
N SER A 16 4.14 11.05 -5.75
CA SER A 16 3.44 9.77 -6.00
C SER A 16 4.28 8.58 -5.49
N PRO A 17 3.67 7.48 -5.01
CA PRO A 17 4.39 6.25 -4.64
C PRO A 17 5.29 5.74 -5.77
N GLU A 18 4.87 5.93 -7.02
CA GLU A 18 5.62 5.57 -8.23
C GLU A 18 6.89 6.39 -8.43
N GLN A 19 6.97 7.60 -7.87
CA GLN A 19 8.17 8.44 -7.82
C GLN A 19 9.06 8.12 -6.62
N ARG A 20 8.52 7.51 -5.56
CA ARG A 20 9.26 7.12 -4.35
C ARG A 20 10.02 5.80 -4.52
N VAL A 21 9.48 4.86 -5.30
CA VAL A 21 10.11 3.56 -5.56
C VAL A 21 10.95 3.67 -6.84
N PRO A 22 12.29 3.50 -6.79
CA PRO A 22 13.15 3.53 -7.97
C PRO A 22 12.66 2.61 -9.09
N ARG A 23 12.98 2.95 -10.35
CA ARG A 23 12.58 2.13 -11.51
C ARG A 23 13.20 0.73 -11.48
N ASP A 24 14.40 0.61 -10.93
CA ASP A 24 15.13 -0.65 -10.82
C ASP A 24 14.86 -1.39 -9.49
N HIS A 25 13.83 -0.97 -8.76
CA HIS A 25 13.52 -1.56 -7.46
C HIS A 25 12.91 -2.96 -7.63
N PRO A 26 13.41 -4.00 -6.91
CA PRO A 26 12.96 -5.39 -7.05
C PRO A 26 11.47 -5.60 -6.76
N LEU A 27 10.82 -4.71 -6.00
CA LEU A 27 9.36 -4.73 -5.81
C LEU A 27 8.54 -4.48 -7.08
N ARG A 28 9.06 -3.80 -8.10
CA ARG A 28 8.27 -3.49 -9.30
C ARG A 28 7.82 -4.75 -10.04
N PRO A 29 8.70 -5.70 -10.39
CA PRO A 29 8.26 -6.95 -10.99
C PRO A 29 7.35 -7.75 -10.05
N ILE A 30 7.59 -7.74 -8.74
CA ILE A 30 6.73 -8.41 -7.76
C ILE A 30 5.32 -7.81 -7.75
N ARG A 31 5.19 -6.48 -7.76
CA ARG A 31 3.90 -5.77 -7.85
C ARG A 31 3.14 -6.19 -9.09
N THR A 32 3.79 -6.20 -10.25
CA THR A 32 3.15 -6.63 -11.51
C THR A 32 2.63 -8.06 -11.42
N MET A 33 3.45 -9.01 -10.97
CA MET A 33 3.05 -10.41 -10.82
C MET A 33 1.86 -10.57 -9.86
N VAL A 34 1.89 -9.87 -8.72
CA VAL A 34 0.83 -9.93 -7.71
C VAL A 34 -0.46 -9.31 -8.24
N ASP A 35 -0.39 -8.17 -8.92
CA ASP A 35 -1.57 -7.52 -9.50
C ASP A 35 -2.24 -8.39 -10.57
N GLU A 36 -1.46 -9.12 -11.37
CA GLU A 36 -1.99 -10.10 -12.33
C GLU A 36 -2.73 -11.26 -11.65
N ILE A 37 -2.13 -11.85 -10.61
CA ILE A 37 -2.74 -12.94 -9.84
C ILE A 37 -4.03 -12.47 -9.15
N LEU A 38 -3.98 -11.31 -8.50
CA LEU A 38 -5.15 -10.74 -7.81
C LEU A 38 -6.29 -10.42 -8.78
N LYS A 39 -5.97 -9.94 -9.99
CA LYS A 39 -6.97 -9.73 -11.05
C LYS A 39 -7.65 -11.04 -11.47
N GLN A 40 -6.89 -12.14 -11.58
CA GLN A 40 -7.45 -13.46 -11.90
C GLN A 40 -8.33 -14.02 -10.77
N LEU A 41 -8.00 -13.71 -9.51
CA LEU A 41 -8.77 -14.13 -8.33
C LEU A 41 -10.00 -13.26 -8.05
N SER A 42 -10.04 -12.02 -8.55
CA SER A 42 -11.12 -11.07 -8.31
C SER A 42 -12.54 -11.61 -8.58
N PRO A 43 -12.81 -12.39 -9.65
CA PRO A 43 -14.11 -13.02 -9.85
C PRO A 43 -14.49 -14.01 -8.75
N GLN A 44 -13.52 -14.73 -8.18
CA GLN A 44 -13.76 -15.66 -7.08
C GLN A 44 -14.07 -14.90 -5.80
N PHE A 45 -13.31 -13.85 -5.48
CA PHE A 45 -13.60 -12.98 -4.34
C PHE A 45 -15.00 -12.37 -4.45
N ASN A 46 -15.41 -11.90 -5.63
CA ASN A 46 -16.75 -11.37 -5.85
C ASN A 46 -17.87 -12.34 -5.44
N LYS A 47 -17.70 -13.65 -5.69
CA LYS A 47 -18.70 -14.67 -5.32
C LYS A 47 -18.86 -14.82 -3.80
N MET A 48 -17.85 -14.46 -3.02
CA MET A 48 -17.85 -14.58 -1.55
C MET A 48 -18.55 -13.41 -0.85
N TYR A 49 -18.78 -12.29 -1.54
CA TYR A 49 -19.39 -11.10 -0.94
C TYR A 49 -20.90 -11.01 -1.17
N ALA A 50 -21.61 -10.57 -0.14
CA ALA A 50 -23.03 -10.23 -0.26
C ALA A 50 -23.25 -9.09 -1.28
N LYS A 51 -24.32 -9.17 -2.07
CA LYS A 51 -24.67 -8.17 -3.11
C LYS A 51 -25.09 -6.81 -2.53
N VAL A 52 -25.53 -6.78 -1.28
CA VAL A 52 -26.06 -5.57 -0.61
C VAL A 52 -25.29 -5.26 0.68
N GLY A 53 -25.59 -4.10 1.27
CA GLY A 53 -24.97 -3.63 2.52
C GLY A 53 -23.71 -2.78 2.30
N ARG A 54 -23.09 -2.35 3.39
CA ARG A 54 -21.91 -1.47 3.37
C ARG A 54 -20.76 -2.12 2.58
N PRO A 55 -20.06 -1.36 1.72
CA PRO A 55 -18.84 -1.82 1.07
C PRO A 55 -17.76 -2.16 2.10
N SER A 56 -17.19 -3.36 2.02
CA SER A 56 -15.99 -3.74 2.76
C SER A 56 -14.72 -3.27 2.05
N ILE A 57 -13.58 -3.32 2.75
CA ILE A 57 -12.27 -3.29 2.10
C ILE A 57 -12.16 -4.54 1.20
N PRO A 58 -11.72 -4.40 -0.07
CA PRO A 58 -11.52 -5.54 -0.95
C PRO A 58 -10.29 -6.36 -0.51
N PRO A 59 -10.29 -7.69 -0.71
CA PRO A 59 -9.23 -8.57 -0.24
C PRO A 59 -7.87 -8.25 -0.88
N GLU A 60 -7.84 -7.74 -2.11
CA GLU A 60 -6.60 -7.36 -2.82
C GLU A 60 -5.78 -6.32 -2.06
N GLN A 61 -6.42 -5.33 -1.43
CA GLN A 61 -5.71 -4.32 -0.65
C GLN A 61 -5.05 -4.93 0.58
N LEU A 62 -5.77 -5.83 1.27
CA LEU A 62 -5.24 -6.52 2.45
C LEU A 62 -4.09 -7.47 2.08
N LEU A 63 -4.23 -8.22 0.99
CA LEU A 63 -3.21 -9.16 0.53
C LEU A 63 -1.92 -8.45 0.08
N ARG A 64 -2.03 -7.31 -0.61
CA ARG A 64 -0.85 -6.49 -0.96
C ARG A 64 -0.16 -5.95 0.29
N ALA A 65 -0.92 -5.45 1.26
CA ALA A 65 -0.36 -4.98 2.52
C ALA A 65 0.36 -6.11 3.30
N GLN A 66 -0.27 -7.29 3.39
CA GLN A 66 0.33 -8.46 4.04
C GLN A 66 1.59 -8.93 3.32
N LEU A 67 1.61 -8.94 2.00
CA LEU A 67 2.80 -9.33 1.24
C LEU A 67 3.96 -8.36 1.50
N LEU A 68 3.70 -7.04 1.54
CA LEU A 68 4.73 -6.06 1.89
C LEU A 68 5.24 -6.27 3.32
N GLN A 69 4.36 -6.55 4.29
CA GLN A 69 4.75 -6.87 5.66
C GLN A 69 5.68 -8.09 5.71
N MET A 70 5.37 -9.16 4.95
CA MET A 70 6.19 -10.38 4.89
C MET A 70 7.54 -10.13 4.21
N LEU A 71 7.56 -9.46 3.05
CA LEU A 71 8.78 -9.25 2.25
C LEU A 71 9.82 -8.41 2.98
N TYR A 72 9.39 -7.45 3.78
CA TYR A 72 10.31 -6.58 4.51
C TYR A 72 10.48 -6.97 5.98
N SER A 73 9.83 -8.03 6.45
CA SER A 73 9.74 -8.35 7.89
C SER A 73 9.34 -7.12 8.72
N VAL A 74 8.59 -6.20 8.11
CA VAL A 74 8.22 -4.90 8.69
C VAL A 74 7.13 -5.15 9.70
N ARG A 75 7.56 -5.24 10.96
CA ARG A 75 6.67 -5.33 12.11
C ARG A 75 5.96 -3.99 12.41
N SER A 76 6.36 -2.90 11.75
CA SER A 76 5.75 -1.57 11.91
C SER A 76 6.09 -0.66 10.72
N GLU A 77 5.09 0.00 10.14
CA GLU A 77 5.25 1.05 9.10
C GLU A 77 6.36 2.07 9.42
N ARG A 78 6.59 2.37 10.70
CA ARG A 78 7.68 3.26 11.17
C ARG A 78 9.08 2.75 10.82
N LEU A 79 9.34 1.46 10.99
CA LEU A 79 10.66 0.87 10.72
C LEU A 79 10.96 0.84 9.23
N LEU A 80 9.95 0.63 8.39
CA LEU A 80 10.06 0.75 6.93
C LEU A 80 10.45 2.19 6.52
N MET A 81 9.89 3.21 7.19
CA MET A 81 10.26 4.60 6.90
C MET A 81 11.69 4.94 7.33
N GLU A 82 12.18 4.36 8.44
CA GLU A 82 13.57 4.53 8.90
C GLU A 82 14.58 3.85 7.95
N GLU A 83 14.33 2.60 7.52
CA GLU A 83 15.23 1.90 6.60
C GLU A 83 15.26 2.47 5.17
N ILE A 84 14.14 3.04 4.70
CA ILE A 84 14.04 3.64 3.35
C ILE A 84 14.59 5.09 3.32
N GLY A 85 15.15 5.60 4.42
CA GLY A 85 15.79 6.92 4.44
C GLY A 85 14.81 8.11 4.40
N LEU A 86 13.60 7.94 4.94
CA LEU A 86 12.63 9.04 5.10
C LEU A 86 12.95 9.96 6.30
N GLN A 87 14.07 9.74 6.99
CA GLN A 87 14.51 10.54 8.14
C GLN A 87 14.75 12.04 7.82
N HIS A 88 14.97 12.39 6.55
CA HIS A 88 15.25 13.78 6.15
C HIS A 88 14.02 14.71 6.10
N PHE A 89 12.80 14.24 6.41
CA PHE A 89 11.58 15.06 6.37
C PHE A 89 10.86 15.26 7.72
N VAL A 90 11.53 15.01 8.84
CA VAL A 90 11.00 15.24 10.21
C VAL A 90 11.63 16.42 11.00
N PRO A 91 12.17 17.51 10.42
CA PRO A 91 12.38 18.73 11.23
C PRO A 91 11.12 19.61 11.34
N LEU A 92 10.23 19.59 10.34
CA LEU A 92 9.22 20.65 10.19
C LEU A 92 8.01 20.57 11.14
N VAL A 93 7.79 19.45 11.83
CA VAL A 93 6.70 19.35 12.83
C VAL A 93 7.17 19.72 14.24
N ARG A 94 8.49 19.79 14.48
CA ARG A 94 9.04 20.08 15.81
C ARG A 94 9.17 21.58 16.09
N GLU A 95 9.29 22.42 15.07
CA GLU A 95 9.39 23.88 15.24
C GLU A 95 8.05 24.59 15.44
N ALA A 96 6.93 23.99 15.02
CA ALA A 96 5.59 24.61 15.14
C ALA A 96 4.96 24.49 16.54
N LYS A 97 5.68 24.00 17.55
CA LYS A 97 5.17 23.82 18.93
C LYS A 97 5.98 24.54 20.03
N TYR A 98 7.05 25.24 19.69
CA TYR A 98 7.87 26.00 20.65
C TYR A 98 8.40 27.33 20.09
N GLY A 99 7.65 27.96 19.18
CA GLY A 99 7.89 29.34 18.72
C GLY A 99 6.69 30.22 19.04
#